data_AF-A0ABD0P2D0-F1
#
_entry.id   AF-A0ABD0P2D0-F1
#
_cell.length_a   1.000
_cell.length_b   1.000
_cell.length_c   1.000
_cell.angle_alpha   90.00
_cell.angle_beta   90.00
_cell.angle_gamma   90.00
#
_symmetry.space_group_name_H-M   'P 1'
#
loop_
_entity.id
_entity.type
_entity.pdbx_description
1 polymer ?
#
loop_
_entity_poly.entity_id
_entity_poly.type
_entity_poly.pdbx_seq_one_letter_code
_entity_poly.pdbx_strand_id
1 'polypeptide(L)'
;MVNNNCVVNITSIRNLLMQKEAVTQMDPDTILLIWMWPFRAKFDLGCCSSLFNIHGCRLTDDRSQFKSAHGVLFHHGEIREDDMPTLQRPPFQKWIWMNMESPSNSAPHSTLNNLFNLTTTYRQDSDIMVPYGRISEKTGGSTTYEIPHKNKLV
;
A
#
# COMPACT_ATOMS: atom_id res chain seq x y z
N MET A 1 -11.63 14.77 15.43
CA MET A 1 -12.87 14.23 14.82
C MET A 1 -12.46 13.46 13.59
N VAL A 2 -12.46 12.12 13.66
CA VAL A 2 -12.11 11.25 12.52
C VAL A 2 -13.33 11.20 11.61
N ASN A 3 -13.17 11.67 10.38
CA ASN A 3 -14.25 11.76 9.40
C ASN A 3 -14.48 10.35 8.82
N ASN A 4 -15.54 9.68 9.25
CA ASN A 4 -15.88 8.27 8.97
C ASN A 4 -16.41 8.00 7.55
N ASN A 5 -15.91 8.71 6.54
CA ASN A 5 -16.40 8.56 5.18
C ASN A 5 -15.24 8.24 4.23
N CYS A 6 -15.09 6.96 3.91
CA CYS A 6 -14.32 6.46 2.77
C CYS A 6 -14.97 6.92 1.45
N VAL A 7 -15.03 8.22 1.20
CA VAL A 7 -15.55 8.77 -0.05
C VAL A 7 -14.37 8.99 -0.96
N VAL A 8 -14.12 8.04 -1.84
CA VAL A 8 -13.39 8.31 -3.07
C VAL A 8 -14.46 8.48 -4.15
N ASN A 9 -14.45 9.61 -4.85
CA ASN A 9 -15.37 9.88 -5.95
C ASN A 9 -14.94 9.05 -7.16
N ILE A 10 -15.21 7.75 -7.10
CA ILE A 10 -14.84 6.77 -8.13
C ILE A 10 -16.08 6.45 -8.97
N THR A 11 -16.56 7.42 -9.75
CA THR A 11 -17.57 7.15 -10.78
C THR A 11 -16.98 6.40 -12.00
N SER A 12 -15.70 6.00 -11.96
CA SER A 12 -14.94 5.60 -13.14
C SER A 12 -14.22 4.23 -13.08
N ILE A 13 -14.37 3.43 -12.02
CA ILE A 13 -13.71 2.09 -11.92
C ILE A 13 -14.71 0.93 -11.84
N ARG A 14 -16.03 1.20 -11.86
CA ARG A 14 -17.05 0.13 -11.74
C ARG A 14 -16.96 -0.95 -12.83
N ASN A 15 -16.32 -0.69 -13.96
CA ASN A 15 -16.30 -1.63 -15.09
C ASN A 15 -15.02 -2.48 -15.21
N LEU A 16 -13.98 -2.24 -14.40
CA LEU A 16 -12.71 -3.00 -14.51
C LEU A 16 -12.50 -4.08 -13.44
N LEU A 17 -13.44 -4.20 -12.48
CA LEU A 17 -13.44 -5.28 -11.47
C LEU A 17 -14.66 -6.20 -11.57
N MET A 18 -15.53 -6.01 -12.56
CA MET A 18 -16.72 -6.85 -12.78
C MET A 18 -16.38 -8.08 -13.62
N GLN A 19 -15.44 -8.89 -13.14
CA GLN A 19 -15.35 -10.30 -13.49
C GLN A 19 -14.57 -11.00 -12.37
N LYS A 20 -15.28 -11.60 -11.40
CA LYS A 20 -15.42 -13.06 -11.28
C LYS A 20 -15.79 -13.48 -9.84
N GLU A 21 -16.83 -14.31 -9.77
CA GLU A 21 -17.26 -15.25 -8.71
C GLU A 21 -17.45 -14.76 -7.26
N ALA A 22 -18.58 -15.18 -6.67
CA ALA A 22 -18.84 -15.05 -5.25
C ALA A 22 -17.81 -15.89 -4.47
N VAL A 23 -16.96 -15.23 -3.69
CA VAL A 23 -15.98 -15.88 -2.82
C VAL A 23 -16.71 -16.63 -1.71
N THR A 24 -17.01 -17.91 -1.95
CA THR A 24 -17.44 -18.87 -0.92
C THR A 24 -16.22 -19.62 -0.38
N GLN A 25 -15.37 -18.91 0.34
CA GLN A 25 -14.41 -19.51 1.27
C GLN A 25 -14.15 -18.46 2.35
N MET A 26 -14.39 -18.81 3.62
CA MET A 26 -13.96 -17.97 4.75
C MET A 26 -12.44 -17.99 4.78
N ASP A 27 -11.81 -17.16 3.94
CA ASP A 27 -10.37 -16.97 3.99
C ASP A 27 -10.00 -16.46 5.39
N PRO A 28 -8.96 -17.02 6.02
CA PRO A 28 -8.52 -16.56 7.33
C PRO A 28 -8.15 -15.07 7.25
N ASP A 29 -8.66 -14.28 8.21
CA ASP A 29 -8.47 -12.83 8.25
C ASP A 29 -6.98 -12.47 8.33
N THR A 30 -6.44 -11.90 7.27
CA THR A 30 -5.04 -11.48 7.17
C THR A 30 -4.86 -10.13 7.83
N ILE A 31 -4.20 -10.13 8.99
CA ILE A 31 -3.88 -8.90 9.73
C ILE A 31 -2.55 -8.30 9.23
N LEU A 32 -2.60 -7.08 8.73
CA LEU A 32 -1.43 -6.26 8.41
C LEU A 32 -1.29 -5.13 9.44
N LEU A 33 -0.23 -5.18 10.24
CA LEU A 33 0.10 -4.18 11.24
C LEU A 33 0.97 -3.08 10.62
N ILE A 34 0.50 -1.83 10.68
CA ILE A 34 1.28 -0.66 10.32
C ILE A 34 2.11 -0.26 11.54
N TRP A 35 3.39 -0.63 11.54
CA TRP A 35 4.29 -0.31 12.65
C TRP A 35 4.78 1.14 12.56
N MET A 36 5.16 1.54 11.34
CA MET A 36 5.55 2.90 10.99
C MET A 36 4.67 3.41 9.85
N TRP A 37 3.92 4.47 10.12
CA TRP A 37 3.03 5.08 9.13
C TRP A 37 3.83 5.77 8.02
N PRO A 38 3.57 5.47 6.74
CA PRO A 38 4.22 6.13 5.63
C PRO A 38 4.06 7.65 5.68
N PHE A 39 5.17 8.38 5.62
CA PHE A 39 5.20 9.84 5.66
C PHE A 39 4.47 10.45 6.87
N ARG A 40 4.32 9.67 7.96
CA ARG A 40 3.57 10.04 9.17
C ARG A 40 2.10 10.37 8.91
N ALA A 41 1.57 9.97 7.76
CA ALA A 41 0.19 10.21 7.37
C ALA A 41 -0.68 9.03 7.77
N LYS A 42 -1.67 9.27 8.63
CA LYS A 42 -2.69 8.27 8.99
C LYS A 42 -3.87 8.36 8.04
N PHE A 43 -4.43 7.21 7.71
CA PHE A 43 -5.65 7.08 6.91
C PHE A 43 -6.61 6.07 7.55
N ASP A 44 -7.86 6.07 7.10
CA ASP A 44 -8.87 5.13 7.57
C ASP A 44 -8.55 3.70 7.10
N LEU A 45 -8.37 2.81 8.08
CA LEU A 45 -7.97 1.42 7.90
C LEU A 45 -9.13 0.51 7.48
N GLY A 46 -10.38 1.00 7.55
CA GLY A 46 -11.59 0.26 7.19
C GLY A 46 -11.98 0.35 5.70
N CYS A 47 -11.25 1.12 4.89
CA CYS A 47 -11.68 1.42 3.51
C CYS A 47 -11.38 0.33 2.47
N CYS A 48 -10.69 -0.76 2.84
CA CYS A 48 -10.28 -1.80 1.88
C CYS A 48 -11.47 -2.40 1.12
N SER A 49 -12.53 -2.76 1.86
CA SER A 49 -13.73 -3.38 1.28
C SER A 49 -14.51 -2.40 0.39
N SER A 50 -14.72 -1.17 0.86
CA SER A 50 -15.55 -0.17 0.17
C SER A 50 -14.88 0.40 -1.09
N LEU A 51 -13.55 0.58 -1.07
CA LEU A 51 -12.83 1.21 -2.18
C LEU A 51 -12.26 0.22 -3.19
N PHE A 52 -11.86 -0.97 -2.73
CA PHE A 52 -11.11 -1.92 -3.54
C PHE A 52 -11.80 -3.29 -3.67
N ASN A 53 -12.95 -3.50 -3.01
CA ASN A 53 -13.65 -4.79 -2.95
C ASN A 53 -12.74 -5.93 -2.44
N ILE A 54 -11.82 -5.60 -1.53
CA ILE A 54 -10.92 -6.56 -0.88
C ILE A 54 -11.54 -6.96 0.45
N HIS A 55 -11.68 -8.27 0.66
CA HIS A 55 -12.19 -8.88 1.89
C HIS A 55 -11.15 -9.85 2.46
N GLY A 56 -11.31 -10.28 3.71
CA GLY A 56 -10.39 -11.22 4.37
C GLY A 56 -9.01 -10.62 4.73
N CYS A 57 -8.91 -9.28 4.74
CA CYS A 57 -7.72 -8.55 5.17
C CYS A 57 -8.14 -7.37 6.05
N ARG A 58 -7.37 -7.14 7.11
CA ARG A 58 -7.57 -6.02 8.03
C ARG A 58 -6.26 -5.30 8.31
N LEU A 59 -6.28 -4.00 8.09
CA LEU A 59 -5.20 -3.11 8.50
C LEU A 59 -5.40 -2.69 9.97
N THR A 60 -4.33 -2.58 10.72
CA THR A 60 -4.35 -2.08 12.10
C THR A 60 -3.07 -1.33 12.43
N ASP A 61 -3.13 -0.31 13.28
CA ASP A 61 -1.95 0.33 13.89
C ASP A 61 -1.82 0.01 15.40
N ASP A 62 -2.61 -0.93 15.89
CA ASP A 62 -2.56 -1.43 17.26
C ASP A 62 -1.40 -2.43 17.42
N ARG A 63 -0.31 -1.95 18.01
CA ARG A 63 0.91 -2.72 18.25
C ARG A 63 0.71 -3.94 19.16
N SER A 64 -0.37 -4.00 19.94
CA SER A 64 -0.67 -5.18 20.77
C SER A 64 -0.94 -6.43 19.93
N GLN A 65 -1.37 -6.25 18.67
CA GLN A 65 -1.62 -7.32 17.71
C GLN A 65 -0.34 -7.80 17.00
N PHE A 66 0.85 -7.35 17.39
CA PHE A 66 2.11 -7.79 16.78
C PHE A 66 2.25 -9.32 16.75
N LYS A 67 1.83 -10.05 17.80
CA LYS A 67 1.97 -11.52 17.81
C LYS A 67 1.00 -12.26 16.89
N SER A 68 -0.11 -11.63 16.50
CA SER A 68 -1.13 -12.20 15.61
C SER A 68 -1.06 -11.64 14.19
N ALA A 69 -0.33 -10.54 13.97
CA ALA A 69 -0.17 -9.94 12.66
C ALA A 69 0.61 -10.86 11.69
N HIS A 70 0.06 -11.06 10.49
CA HIS A 70 0.70 -11.84 9.43
C HIS A 70 1.77 -11.01 8.70
N GLY A 71 1.53 -9.71 8.56
CA GLY A 71 2.48 -8.74 8.03
C GLY A 71 2.71 -7.60 9.00
N VAL A 72 3.94 -7.08 9.03
CA VAL A 72 4.27 -5.85 9.75
C VAL A 72 4.95 -4.89 8.78
N LEU A 73 4.35 -3.74 8.55
CA LEU A 73 4.79 -2.74 7.58
C LEU A 73 5.66 -1.67 8.25
N PHE A 74 6.81 -1.40 7.64
CA PHE A 74 7.76 -0.40 8.07
C PHE A 74 8.07 0.54 6.91
N HIS A 75 7.69 1.81 7.02
CA HIS A 75 8.11 2.83 6.06
C HIS A 75 9.54 3.29 6.36
N HIS A 76 10.41 3.26 5.34
CA HIS A 76 11.84 3.54 5.42
C HIS A 76 12.16 4.84 6.17
N GLY A 77 11.52 5.97 5.80
CA GLY A 77 11.82 7.29 6.38
C GLY A 77 11.45 7.44 7.86
N GLU A 78 10.63 6.53 8.41
CA GLU A 78 10.19 6.54 9.80
C GLU A 78 10.88 5.48 10.65
N ILE A 79 11.79 4.68 10.07
CA ILE A 79 12.51 3.67 10.83
C ILE A 79 13.43 4.35 11.84
N ARG A 80 13.26 3.94 13.10
CA ARG A 80 14.16 4.28 14.20
C ARG A 80 14.54 3.02 14.94
N GLU A 81 15.82 2.86 15.22
CA GLU A 81 16.35 1.65 15.87
C GLU A 81 15.79 1.44 17.28
N ASP A 82 15.49 2.53 17.99
CA ASP A 82 14.90 2.53 19.34
C ASP A 82 13.41 2.16 19.37
N ASP A 83 12.73 2.18 18.21
CA ASP A 83 11.31 1.89 18.09
C ASP A 83 11.02 0.63 17.25
N MET A 84 12.00 -0.26 17.11
CA MET A 84 11.81 -1.56 16.45
C MET A 84 11.08 -2.55 17.39
N PRO A 85 10.27 -3.50 16.87
CA PRO A 85 9.64 -4.51 17.70
C PRO A 85 10.68 -5.34 18.45
N THR A 86 10.58 -5.35 19.78
CA THR A 86 11.47 -6.12 20.66
C THR A 86 10.95 -7.54 20.92
N LEU A 87 9.68 -7.80 20.62
CA LEU A 87 9.07 -9.12 20.75
C LEU A 87 9.62 -10.07 19.68
N GLN A 88 9.76 -11.35 20.05
CA GLN A 88 10.15 -12.38 19.10
C GLN A 88 9.15 -12.46 17.94
N ARG A 89 9.65 -12.30 16.71
CA ARG A 89 8.85 -12.41 15.49
C ARG A 89 8.29 -13.83 15.33
N PRO A 90 6.96 -14.01 15.23
CA PRO A 90 6.36 -15.31 14.92
C PRO A 90 6.86 -15.86 13.57
N PRO A 91 7.04 -17.19 13.41
CA PRO A 91 7.58 -17.76 12.17
C PRO A 91 6.75 -17.47 10.91
N PHE A 92 5.44 -17.32 11.07
CA PHE A 92 4.52 -17.01 9.96
C PHE A 92 4.54 -15.52 9.57
N GLN A 93 5.02 -14.65 10.46
CA GLN A 93 4.96 -13.21 10.27
C GLN A 93 6.04 -12.75 9.29
N LYS A 94 5.65 -11.93 8.31
CA LYS A 94 6.55 -11.29 7.35
C LYS A 94 6.74 -9.83 7.72
N TRP A 95 7.99 -9.38 7.82
CA TRP A 95 8.29 -7.96 7.91
C TRP A 95 8.44 -7.38 6.51
N ILE A 96 7.72 -6.29 6.26
CA ILE A 96 7.59 -5.65 4.95
C ILE A 96 8.27 -4.29 5.02
N TRP A 97 9.29 -4.11 4.20
CA TRP A 97 9.97 -2.83 4.02
C TRP A 97 9.29 -2.02 2.92
N MET A 98 8.85 -0.82 3.24
CA MET A 98 8.22 0.11 2.31
C MET A 98 9.12 1.30 2.02
N ASN A 99 9.30 1.61 0.74
CA ASN A 99 9.93 2.86 0.34
C ASN A 99 9.40 3.38 -0.99
N MET A 100 8.99 4.64 -0.98
CA MET A 100 8.50 5.37 -2.15
C MET A 100 9.39 6.58 -2.43
N GLU A 101 10.66 6.54 -2.03
CA GLU A 101 11.65 7.58 -2.28
C GLU A 101 12.80 7.05 -3.12
N SER A 102 13.46 7.95 -3.87
CA SER A 102 14.61 7.58 -4.70
C SER A 102 15.80 7.14 -3.85
N PRO A 103 16.75 6.34 -4.40
CA PRO A 103 17.96 5.94 -3.67
C PRO A 103 18.75 7.12 -3.09
N SER A 104 18.82 8.25 -3.82
CA SER A 104 19.50 9.46 -3.36
C SER A 104 18.82 10.15 -2.17
N ASN A 105 17.55 9.84 -1.92
CA ASN A 105 16.74 10.36 -0.81
C ASN A 105 16.42 9.28 0.24
N SER A 106 17.14 8.15 0.20
CA SER A 106 16.91 6.99 1.07
C SER A 106 18.24 6.50 1.61
N ALA A 107 18.77 7.23 2.59
CA ALA A 107 20.04 6.89 3.21
C ALA A 107 19.97 5.48 3.81
N PRO A 108 20.99 4.62 3.58
CA PRO A 108 20.97 3.27 4.11
C PRO A 108 21.03 3.28 5.63
N HIS A 109 20.22 2.43 6.26
CA HIS A 109 20.35 2.12 7.68
C HIS A 109 21.15 0.83 7.81
N SER A 110 22.34 0.90 8.40
CA SER A 110 23.24 -0.26 8.56
C SER A 110 22.61 -1.41 9.36
N THR A 111 21.66 -1.10 10.25
CA THR A 111 20.95 -2.05 11.10
C THR A 111 19.82 -2.80 10.41
N LEU A 112 19.40 -2.39 9.21
CA LEU A 112 18.29 -3.00 8.50
C LEU A 112 18.65 -4.22 7.65
N ASN A 113 19.94 -4.53 7.55
CA ASN A 113 20.43 -5.63 6.73
C ASN A 113 19.78 -6.96 7.14
N ASN A 114 19.15 -7.64 6.16
CA ASN A 114 18.49 -8.95 6.30
C ASN A 114 17.33 -9.02 7.33
N LEU A 115 16.77 -7.87 7.76
CA LEU A 115 15.63 -7.88 8.69
C LEU A 115 14.30 -8.18 8.02
N PHE A 116 14.11 -7.69 6.79
CA PHE A 116 12.84 -7.73 6.08
C PHE A 116 12.72 -8.96 5.17
N ASN A 117 11.49 -9.44 5.02
CA ASN A 117 11.18 -10.59 4.17
C ASN A 117 10.63 -10.16 2.81
N LEU A 118 9.93 -9.03 2.76
CA LEU A 118 9.26 -8.52 1.58
C LEU A 118 9.57 -7.04 1.40
N THR A 119 9.56 -6.60 0.15
CA THR A 119 9.76 -5.22 -0.28
C THR A 119 8.48 -4.68 -0.93
N THR A 120 8.15 -3.44 -0.64
CA THR A 120 7.05 -2.72 -1.31
C THR A 120 7.50 -1.34 -1.74
N THR A 121 7.63 -1.15 -3.06
CA THR A 121 8.21 0.06 -3.66
C THR A 121 7.56 0.39 -5.01
N TYR A 122 7.97 1.51 -5.60
CA TYR A 122 7.60 1.86 -6.98
C TYR A 122 8.24 0.98 -8.06
N ARG A 123 9.25 0.15 -7.72
CA ARG A 123 9.93 -0.71 -8.68
C ARG A 123 9.10 -1.96 -9.00
N GLN A 124 9.11 -2.36 -10.27
CA GLN A 124 8.39 -3.55 -10.76
C GLN A 124 8.96 -4.88 -10.24
N ASP A 125 10.21 -4.88 -9.79
CA ASP A 125 10.90 -6.05 -9.25
C ASP A 125 10.77 -6.18 -7.72
N SER A 126 9.95 -5.34 -7.07
CA SER A 126 9.62 -5.52 -5.65
C SER A 126 8.56 -6.60 -5.45
N ASP A 127 8.60 -7.26 -4.28
CA ASP A 127 7.67 -8.36 -3.96
C ASP A 127 6.21 -7.90 -4.03
N ILE A 128 5.94 -6.66 -3.63
CA ILE A 128 4.64 -6.00 -3.69
C ILE A 128 4.82 -4.62 -4.34
N MET A 129 4.61 -4.57 -5.66
CA MET A 129 4.71 -3.33 -6.42
C MET A 129 3.61 -2.31 -6.05
N VAL A 130 4.00 -1.07 -5.75
CA VAL A 130 3.11 0.07 -5.51
C VAL A 130 3.51 1.23 -6.42
N PRO A 131 2.86 1.43 -7.57
CA PRO A 131 3.21 2.53 -8.46
C PRO A 131 2.72 3.88 -7.92
N TYR A 132 3.41 4.97 -8.27
CA TYR A 132 2.94 6.34 -7.96
C TYR A 132 1.61 6.70 -8.62
N GLY A 133 1.27 6.00 -9.70
CA GLY A 133 0.05 6.23 -10.44
C GLY A 133 -0.17 5.13 -11.46
N ARG A 134 -1.35 5.16 -12.08
CA ARG A 134 -1.70 4.24 -13.14
C ARG A 134 -2.34 5.01 -14.28
N ILE A 135 -2.11 4.55 -15.50
CA ILE A 135 -2.85 5.03 -16.66
C ILE A 135 -4.21 4.32 -16.62
N SER A 136 -5.28 5.09 -16.69
CA SER A 136 -6.64 4.56 -16.82
C SER A 136 -7.27 5.09 -18.09
N GLU A 137 -8.17 4.31 -18.67
CA GLU A 137 -8.96 4.78 -19.80
C GLU A 137 -9.76 6.02 -19.41
N LYS A 138 -9.84 6.96 -20.35
CA LYS A 138 -10.67 8.14 -20.19
C LYS A 138 -12.15 7.70 -20.19
N THR A 139 -12.84 7.97 -19.10
CA THR A 139 -14.28 7.68 -19.00
C THR A 139 -15.08 8.92 -19.38
N GLY A 140 -15.82 8.82 -20.49
CA GLY A 140 -16.63 9.92 -21.03
C GLY A 140 -15.87 10.90 -21.93
N GLY A 141 -16.57 11.45 -22.92
CA GLY A 141 -16.03 12.37 -23.93
C GLY A 141 -15.35 11.67 -25.12
N SER A 142 -14.94 12.46 -26.12
CA SER A 142 -14.21 11.93 -27.28
C SER A 142 -12.87 11.32 -26.87
N THR A 143 -12.58 10.12 -27.38
CA THR A 143 -11.28 9.43 -27.28
C THR A 143 -10.28 9.94 -28.31
N THR A 144 -10.73 10.75 -29.28
CA THR A 144 -9.87 11.35 -30.29
C THR A 144 -9.12 12.53 -29.68
N TYR A 145 -7.85 12.32 -29.37
CA TYR A 145 -6.90 13.38 -29.03
C TYR A 145 -6.03 13.66 -30.26
N GLU A 146 -6.20 14.83 -30.88
CA GLU A 146 -5.27 15.30 -31.90
C GLU A 146 -4.06 15.95 -31.22
N ILE A 147 -2.88 15.38 -31.46
CA ILE A 147 -1.62 15.94 -30.97
C ILE A 147 -1.45 17.32 -31.64
N PRO A 148 -1.36 18.42 -30.88
CA PRO A 148 -1.25 19.75 -31.46
C PRO A 148 0.06 19.86 -32.26
N HIS A 149 -0.05 20.42 -33.46
CA HIS A 149 1.10 20.56 -34.35
C HIS A 149 2.09 21.58 -33.78
N LYS A 150 3.35 21.16 -33.57
CA LYS A 150 4.41 22.04 -33.06
C LYS A 150 4.71 23.13 -34.10
N ASN A 151 4.34 24.37 -33.79
CA ASN A 151 4.49 25.51 -34.69
C ASN A 151 5.63 26.47 -34.31
N LYS A 152 6.31 26.24 -33.18
CA LYS A 152 7.46 27.02 -32.73
C LYS A 152 8.53 26.11 -32.12
N LEU A 153 9.79 26.46 -32.38
CA LEU A 153 10.93 25.95 -31.64
C LEU A 153 11.11 26.83 -30.41
N VAL A 154 11.23 26.19 -29.24
CA VAL A 154 11.70 26.84 -28.01
C VAL A 154 13.20 26.74 -28.01
#